data_AF-A0A6J4TUW9-F1
#
_entry.id   AF-A0A6J4TUW9-F1
#
_cell.length_a   1.000
_cell.length_b   1.000
_cell.length_c   1.000
_cell.angle_alpha   90.00
_cell.angle_beta   90.00
_cell.angle_gamma   90.00
#
_symmetry.space_group_name_H-M   'P 1'
#
loop_
_entity.id
_entity.type
_entity.pdbx_description
1 polymer ?
#
loop_
_entity_poly.entity_id
_entity_poly.type
_entity_poly.pdbx_seq_one_letter_code
_entity_poly.pdbx_strand_id
1 'polypeptide(L)'
;MAQSARHQSEPVHLSELVRRACAVVDPDDEDGVVGEFELRFEDADEPVTGIDNLEERIAFGADEDPAVTMAQAVVLYLAHKRDEIDDDDIDILAMAARSEFKGDPPQPVADWLIDRGVNV
;
A
#
# COMPACT_ATOMS: atom_id res chain seq x y z
N MET A 1 34.73 -11.51 20.90
CA MET A 1 34.22 -11.87 19.57
C MET A 1 32.88 -12.57 19.77
N ALA A 2 31.79 -11.93 19.35
CA ALA A 2 30.52 -12.55 19.00
C ALA A 2 29.82 -11.54 18.08
N GLN A 3 29.65 -11.96 16.83
CA GLN A 3 29.10 -11.18 15.73
C GLN A 3 27.69 -10.71 16.09
N SER A 4 27.45 -9.40 16.08
CA SER A 4 26.11 -8.85 15.96
C SER A 4 25.56 -9.29 14.60
N ALA A 5 24.70 -10.30 14.59
CA ALA A 5 23.84 -10.57 13.45
C ALA A 5 22.98 -9.32 13.26
N ARG A 6 23.36 -8.48 12.30
CA ARG A 6 22.41 -7.54 11.71
C ARG A 6 21.27 -8.44 11.21
N HIS A 7 20.07 -8.30 11.76
CA HIS A 7 18.88 -8.85 11.11
C HIS A 7 18.87 -8.18 9.73
N GLN A 8 19.38 -8.87 8.73
CA GLN A 8 19.09 -8.50 7.35
C GLN A 8 17.69 -9.06 7.16
N SER A 9 16.68 -8.27 7.55
CA SER A 9 15.31 -8.53 7.14
C SER A 9 15.36 -8.74 5.63
N GLU A 10 14.80 -9.85 5.16
CA GLU A 10 14.70 -10.09 3.72
C GLU A 10 14.12 -8.86 3.03
N PRO A 11 14.63 -8.50 1.85
CA PRO A 11 14.15 -7.32 1.15
C PRO A 11 12.66 -7.51 0.80
N VAL A 12 11.82 -6.57 1.24
CA VAL A 12 10.40 -6.56 0.87
C VAL A 12 10.25 -6.36 -0.63
N HIS A 13 9.49 -7.24 -1.27
CA HIS A 13 9.24 -7.22 -2.71
C HIS A 13 8.00 -6.40 -3.07
N LEU A 14 7.92 -5.94 -4.33
CA LEU A 14 6.77 -5.13 -4.76
C LEU A 14 5.46 -5.92 -4.72
N SER A 15 5.48 -7.17 -5.19
CA SER A 15 4.33 -8.07 -5.14
C SER A 15 3.81 -8.26 -3.71
N GLU A 16 4.72 -8.38 -2.73
CA GLU A 16 4.39 -8.48 -1.31
C GLU A 16 3.71 -7.22 -0.76
N LEU A 17 4.25 -6.03 -1.08
CA LEU A 17 3.61 -4.77 -0.68
C LEU A 17 2.24 -4.58 -1.32
N VAL A 18 2.08 -4.91 -2.60
CA VAL A 18 0.81 -4.77 -3.30
C VAL A 18 -0.23 -5.70 -2.68
N ARG A 19 0.12 -6.98 -2.45
CA ARG A 19 -0.76 -7.91 -1.74
C ARG A 19 -1.16 -7.39 -0.37
N ARG A 20 -0.20 -6.87 0.40
CA ARG A 20 -0.50 -6.29 1.72
C ARG A 20 -1.45 -5.11 1.60
N ALA A 21 -1.22 -4.21 0.64
CA ALA A 21 -2.07 -3.06 0.41
C ALA A 21 -3.50 -3.46 0.00
N CYS A 22 -3.66 -4.46 -0.87
CA CYS A 22 -4.96 -5.00 -1.24
C CYS A 22 -5.70 -5.57 -0.01
N ALA A 23 -5.01 -6.36 0.81
CA ALA A 23 -5.59 -6.89 2.05
C ALA A 23 -5.99 -5.80 3.07
N VAL A 24 -5.34 -4.63 3.05
CA VAL A 24 -5.72 -3.47 3.88
C VAL A 24 -7.02 -2.82 3.37
N VAL A 25 -7.18 -2.66 2.04
CA VAL A 25 -8.33 -1.92 1.47
C VAL A 25 -9.56 -2.80 1.26
N ASP A 26 -9.34 -4.10 1.02
CA ASP A 26 -10.32 -5.14 0.76
C ASP A 26 -9.98 -6.41 1.57
N PRO A 27 -10.23 -6.41 2.89
CA PRO A 27 -9.84 -7.50 3.77
C PRO A 27 -10.60 -8.81 3.52
N ASP A 28 -11.77 -8.73 2.88
CA ASP A 28 -12.64 -9.87 2.58
C ASP A 28 -12.41 -10.44 1.16
N ASP A 29 -11.56 -9.80 0.34
CA ASP A 29 -11.26 -10.19 -1.06
C ASP A 29 -12.54 -10.26 -1.93
N GLU A 30 -13.40 -9.24 -1.82
CA GLU A 30 -14.68 -9.16 -2.53
C GLU A 30 -14.70 -8.07 -3.62
N ASP A 31 -13.74 -7.14 -3.62
CA ASP A 31 -13.64 -6.05 -4.58
C ASP A 31 -12.80 -6.46 -5.80
N GLY A 32 -13.51 -6.84 -6.87
CA GLY A 32 -12.88 -7.26 -8.11
C GLY A 32 -11.93 -6.23 -8.74
N VAL A 33 -12.12 -4.93 -8.50
CA VAL A 33 -11.23 -3.88 -9.03
C VAL A 33 -9.90 -3.87 -8.26
N VAL A 34 -9.94 -4.08 -6.94
CA VAL A 34 -8.75 -4.27 -6.10
C VAL A 34 -8.01 -5.55 -6.51
N GLY A 35 -8.74 -6.64 -6.77
CA GLY A 35 -8.16 -7.88 -7.27
C GLY A 35 -7.45 -7.72 -8.63
N GLU A 36 -8.03 -6.96 -9.56
CA GLU A 36 -7.37 -6.63 -10.84
C GLU A 36 -6.09 -5.80 -10.65
N PHE A 37 -6.06 -4.91 -9.64
CA PHE A 37 -4.85 -4.19 -9.27
C PHE A 37 -3.78 -5.13 -8.68
N GLU A 38 -4.14 -6.08 -7.81
CA GLU A 38 -3.19 -7.06 -7.26
C GLU A 38 -2.55 -7.91 -8.37
N LEU A 39 -3.38 -8.47 -9.25
CA LEU A 39 -2.94 -9.34 -10.35
C LEU A 39 -1.92 -8.67 -11.27
N ARG A 40 -1.95 -7.35 -11.40
CA ARG A 40 -0.98 -6.60 -12.21
C ARG A 40 0.44 -6.69 -11.69
N PHE A 41 0.60 -6.88 -10.38
CA PHE A 41 1.90 -6.88 -9.70
C PHE A 41 2.23 -8.22 -9.04
N GLU A 42 1.43 -9.27 -9.26
CA GLU A 42 1.62 -10.60 -8.67
C GLU A 42 3.04 -11.14 -8.90
N ASP A 43 3.59 -10.93 -10.10
CA ASP A 43 4.93 -11.38 -10.51
C ASP A 43 6.05 -10.34 -10.27
N ALA A 44 5.78 -9.24 -9.56
CA ALA A 44 6.74 -8.16 -9.32
C ALA A 44 7.73 -8.50 -8.19
N ASP A 45 8.60 -9.48 -8.46
CA ASP A 45 9.58 -10.05 -7.53
C ASP A 45 10.84 -9.20 -7.33
N GLU A 46 10.86 -7.93 -7.75
CA GLU A 46 11.95 -7.02 -7.43
C GLU A 46 11.80 -6.39 -6.01
N PRO A 47 12.91 -6.21 -5.27
CA PRO A 47 12.91 -5.45 -4.03
C PRO A 47 12.45 -4.01 -4.23
N VAL A 48 11.54 -3.52 -3.39
CA VAL A 48 10.96 -2.16 -3.51
C VAL A 48 12.01 -1.05 -3.41
N THR A 49 13.09 -1.30 -2.67
CA THR A 49 14.23 -0.36 -2.56
C THR A 49 15.10 -0.27 -3.80
N GLY A 50 14.94 -1.21 -4.73
CA GLY A 50 15.66 -1.25 -6.01
C GLY A 50 14.86 -0.67 -7.17
N ILE A 51 13.64 -0.19 -6.93
CA ILE A 51 12.74 0.33 -7.97
C ILE A 51 12.89 1.85 -8.03
N ASP A 52 13.43 2.32 -9.15
CA ASP A 52 13.38 3.74 -9.48
C ASP A 52 11.95 4.11 -9.93
N ASN A 53 11.50 5.32 -9.57
CA ASN A 53 10.18 5.86 -9.93
C ASN A 53 8.99 4.95 -9.54
N LEU A 54 9.02 4.40 -8.32
CA LEU A 54 7.97 3.53 -7.80
C LEU A 54 6.56 4.15 -7.90
N GLU A 55 6.43 5.46 -7.65
CA GLU A 55 5.17 6.22 -7.77
C GLU A 55 4.55 6.08 -9.16
N GLU A 56 5.32 6.36 -10.21
CA GLU A 56 4.85 6.24 -11.60
C GLU A 56 4.50 4.78 -11.95
N ARG A 57 5.31 3.83 -11.46
CA ARG A 57 5.08 2.40 -11.67
C ARG A 57 3.75 1.95 -11.06
N ILE A 58 3.45 2.38 -9.84
CA ILE A 58 2.22 2.02 -9.12
C ILE A 58 1.00 2.74 -9.69
N ALA A 59 1.16 3.98 -10.14
CA ALA A 59 0.10 4.76 -10.78
C ALA A 59 -0.34 4.18 -12.15
N PHE A 60 0.52 3.38 -12.79
CA PHE A 60 0.28 2.93 -14.17
C PHE A 60 -0.95 2.04 -14.31
N GLY A 61 -1.89 2.50 -15.15
CA GLY A 61 -3.10 1.75 -15.51
C GLY A 61 -4.11 1.61 -14.37
N ALA A 62 -4.01 2.42 -13.33
CA ALA A 62 -4.99 2.43 -12.25
C ALA A 62 -6.24 3.21 -12.63
N ASP A 63 -7.39 2.67 -12.21
CA ASP A 63 -8.67 3.34 -12.32
C ASP A 63 -8.79 4.44 -11.24
N GLU A 64 -9.64 5.43 -11.48
CA GLU A 64 -9.98 6.48 -10.50
C GLU A 64 -10.87 5.94 -9.35
N ASP A 65 -10.81 4.63 -9.08
CA ASP A 65 -11.54 3.98 -8.01
C ASP A 65 -10.91 4.34 -6.64
N PRO A 66 -11.72 4.71 -5.63
CA PRO A 66 -11.22 5.07 -4.31
C PRO A 66 -10.41 3.98 -3.62
N ALA A 67 -10.79 2.71 -3.76
CA ALA A 67 -10.11 1.58 -3.12
C ALA A 67 -8.75 1.35 -3.77
N VAL A 68 -8.68 1.38 -5.11
CA VAL A 68 -7.39 1.28 -5.84
C VAL A 68 -6.49 2.45 -5.50
N THR A 69 -7.03 3.66 -5.48
CA THR A 69 -6.27 4.87 -5.11
C THR A 69 -5.67 4.73 -3.71
N MET A 70 -6.44 4.20 -2.75
CA MET A 70 -5.92 3.92 -1.41
C MET A 70 -4.92 2.76 -1.37
N ALA A 71 -5.09 1.71 -2.17
CA ALA A 71 -4.11 0.63 -2.26
C ALA A 71 -2.75 1.16 -2.75
N GLN A 72 -2.75 2.03 -3.75
CA GLN A 72 -1.56 2.71 -4.23
C GLN A 72 -0.89 3.55 -3.14
N ALA A 73 -1.67 4.36 -2.44
CA ALA A 73 -1.17 5.16 -1.33
C ALA A 73 -0.54 4.29 -0.23
N VAL A 74 -1.15 3.15 0.10
CA VAL A 74 -0.62 2.20 1.07
C VAL A 74 0.69 1.56 0.59
N VAL A 75 0.80 1.17 -0.69
CA VAL A 75 2.06 0.67 -1.25
C VAL A 75 3.18 1.71 -1.11
N LEU A 76 2.91 2.96 -1.48
CA LEU A 76 3.91 4.03 -1.41
C LEU A 76 4.29 4.37 0.04
N TYR A 77 3.31 4.35 0.95
CA TYR A 77 3.55 4.52 2.37
C TYR A 77 4.46 3.44 2.95
N LEU A 78 4.09 2.17 2.76
CA LEU A 78 4.83 1.03 3.30
C LEU A 78 6.19 0.83 2.63
N ALA A 79 6.37 1.26 1.37
CA ALA A 79 7.68 1.28 0.74
C ALA A 79 8.69 2.16 1.51
N HIS A 80 8.21 3.26 2.10
CA HIS A 80 9.01 4.14 2.96
C HIS A 80 9.04 3.69 4.43
N LYS A 81 7.97 3.03 4.91
CA LYS A 81 7.78 2.59 6.30
C LYS A 81 7.61 1.08 6.43
N ARG A 82 8.59 0.32 5.92
CA ARG A 82 8.56 -1.15 5.87
C ARG A 82 8.48 -1.82 7.24
N ASP A 83 8.86 -1.12 8.30
CA ASP A 83 8.72 -1.57 9.68
C ASP A 83 7.27 -1.57 10.19
N GLU A 84 6.35 -0.93 9.46
CA GLU A 84 4.92 -0.80 9.80
C GLU A 84 4.02 -1.73 8.96
N ILE A 85 4.60 -2.65 8.17
CA ILE A 85 3.84 -3.58 7.30
C ILE A 85 2.82 -4.41 8.07
N ASP A 86 3.16 -4.80 9.30
CA ASP A 86 2.33 -5.65 10.17
C ASP A 86 1.46 -4.84 11.16
N ASP A 87 1.39 -3.51 11.01
CA ASP A 87 0.54 -2.65 11.84
C ASP A 87 -0.95 -2.83 11.50
N ASP A 88 -1.82 -2.22 12.31
CA ASP A 88 -3.27 -2.27 12.15
C ASP A 88 -3.72 -1.62 10.83
N ASP A 89 -4.68 -2.26 10.14
CA ASP A 89 -5.14 -1.84 8.81
C ASP A 89 -5.72 -0.43 8.81
N ILE A 90 -6.46 -0.04 9.85
CA ILE A 90 -7.07 1.29 9.97
C ILE A 90 -5.99 2.35 10.19
N ASP A 91 -4.98 2.03 11.00
CA ASP A 91 -3.84 2.93 11.22
C ASP A 91 -3.01 3.10 9.94
N ILE A 92 -2.76 2.01 9.20
CA ILE A 92 -2.08 2.06 7.90
C ILE A 92 -2.88 2.91 6.90
N LEU A 93 -4.20 2.74 6.79
CA LEU A 93 -5.05 3.56 5.92
C LEU A 93 -4.96 5.04 6.27
N ALA A 94 -5.08 5.39 7.55
CA ALA A 94 -5.04 6.76 8.01
C ALA A 94 -3.68 7.41 7.71
N MET A 95 -2.58 6.69 7.97
CA MET A 95 -1.23 7.18 7.76
C MET A 95 -0.88 7.30 6.27
N ALA A 96 -1.29 6.33 5.46
CA ALA A 96 -1.12 6.36 4.01
C ALA A 96 -1.88 7.54 3.38
N ALA A 97 -3.17 7.71 3.71
CA ALA A 97 -3.98 8.82 3.23
C ALA A 97 -3.39 10.17 3.63
N ARG A 98 -2.90 10.30 4.87
CA ARG A 98 -2.23 11.52 5.34
C ARG A 98 -0.92 11.78 4.60
N SER A 99 -0.14 10.74 4.33
CA SER A 99 1.13 10.84 3.62
C SER A 99 0.92 11.29 2.17
N GLU A 100 -0.02 10.66 1.48
CA GLU A 100 -0.29 10.88 0.07
C GLU A 100 -0.99 12.22 -0.17
N PHE A 101 -2.11 12.45 0.52
CA PHE A 101 -2.97 13.60 0.26
C PHE A 101 -2.71 14.79 1.19
N LYS A 102 -1.71 14.69 2.08
CA LYS A 102 -1.38 15.73 3.07
C LYS A 102 -2.57 16.10 3.96
N GLY A 103 -3.48 15.15 4.19
CA GLY A 103 -4.72 15.33 4.96
C GLY A 103 -5.87 15.97 4.18
N ASP A 104 -5.79 16.04 2.85
CA ASP A 104 -6.85 16.58 1.99
C ASP A 104 -7.11 15.65 0.78
N PRO A 105 -7.64 14.42 1.02
CA PRO A 105 -7.92 13.49 -0.06
C PRO A 105 -9.07 13.97 -0.97
N PRO A 106 -9.09 13.53 -2.24
CA PRO A 106 -10.26 13.72 -3.10
C PRO A 106 -11.55 13.20 -2.45
N GLN A 107 -12.68 13.88 -2.69
CA GLN A 107 -13.95 13.55 -2.03
C GLN A 107 -14.34 12.06 -2.12
N PRO A 108 -14.22 11.37 -3.27
CA PRO A 108 -14.56 9.94 -3.34
C PRO A 108 -13.72 9.06 -2.39
N VAL A 109 -12.45 9.42 -2.20
CA VAL A 109 -11.54 8.74 -1.26
C VAL A 109 -11.90 9.07 0.18
N ALA A 110 -12.22 10.35 0.46
CA ALA A 110 -12.65 10.78 1.79
C ALA A 110 -13.92 10.03 2.25
N ASP A 111 -14.93 9.95 1.39
CA ASP A 111 -16.18 9.25 1.68
C ASP A 111 -15.92 7.75 1.90
N TRP A 112 -15.10 7.13 1.06
CA TRP A 112 -14.71 5.72 1.17
C TRP A 112 -13.96 5.40 2.47
N LEU A 113 -13.09 6.31 2.94
CA LEU A 113 -12.38 6.19 4.22
C LEU A 113 -13.34 6.28 5.42
N ILE A 114 -14.30 7.22 5.37
CA ILE A 114 -15.29 7.41 6.44
C ILE A 114 -16.16 6.16 6.60
N ASP A 115 -16.57 5.52 5.51
CA ASP A 115 -17.36 4.28 5.55
C ASP A 115 -16.61 3.12 6.24
N ARG A 116 -15.27 3.18 6.27
CA ARG A 116 -14.37 2.24 6.97
C ARG A 116 -13.96 2.70 8.37
N GLY A 117 -14.50 3.83 8.84
CA GLY A 117 -14.20 4.38 10.17
C GLY A 117 -12.88 5.16 10.26
N VAL A 118 -12.24 5.44 9.13
CA VAL A 118 -11.01 6.23 9.06
C VAL A 118 -11.37 7.72 8.92
N ASN A 119 -10.79 8.56 9.77
CA ASN A 119 -10.95 10.02 9.69
C ASN A 119 -9.58 10.66 9.41
N VAL A 120 -9.52 11.50 8.39
CA VAL A 120 -8.30 12.16 7.88
C VAL A 120 -8.41 13.67 7.90
#